data_AF-A0A8T5UX09-F1
#
_entry.id   AF-A0A8T5UX09-F1
#
_cell.length_a   1.000
_cell.length_b   1.000
_cell.length_c   1.000
_cell.angle_alpha   90.00
_cell.angle_beta   90.00
_cell.angle_gamma   90.00
#
_symmetry.space_group_name_H-M   'P 1'
#
loop_
_entity.id
_entity.type
_entity.pdbx_description
1 polymer ?
#
loop_
_entity_poly.entity_id
_entity_poly.type
_entity_poly.pdbx_seq_one_letter_code
_entity_poly.pdbx_strand_id
1 'polypeptide(L)'
;MLRNIKSLTIQDQTSRNELLIVLKEEAKKFTLQDIISCSLQIQQEANCIHTSYKKEYIKAETGFMIRIVEVKDDNFNYNGLLEVDELNTAINLLEEQEKMMEDMEDTNTTFIRIYSIISLYTTFIKDEPIHQVGTLFPGGFTVKKDGDKYTCPVKDNNNDNPLALCPFCIAVQDEEV
;
A
#
# COMPACT_ATOMS: atom_id res chain seq x y z
N MET A 1 10.98 7.59 -7.47
CA MET A 1 9.58 7.26 -7.81
C MET A 1 8.64 8.36 -7.33
N LEU A 2 8.58 8.60 -6.01
CA LEU A 2 7.62 9.53 -5.37
C LEU A 2 7.77 11.00 -5.81
N ARG A 3 8.96 11.44 -6.23
CA ARG A 3 9.18 12.80 -6.78
C ARG A 3 8.27 13.15 -7.96
N ASN A 4 7.97 12.19 -8.84
CA ASN A 4 7.09 12.42 -9.99
C ASN A 4 5.64 12.64 -9.52
N ILE A 5 5.21 11.87 -8.53
CA ILE A 5 3.87 11.98 -7.93
C ILE A 5 3.76 13.30 -7.16
N LYS A 6 4.79 13.69 -6.41
CA LYS A 6 4.85 14.97 -5.67
C LYS A 6 4.76 16.20 -6.58
N SER A 7 5.14 16.07 -7.85
CA SER A 7 4.99 17.18 -8.81
C SER A 7 3.54 17.45 -9.20
N LEU A 8 2.65 16.45 -9.10
CA LEU A 8 1.22 16.60 -9.38
C LEU A 8 0.51 17.45 -8.31
N THR A 9 0.94 17.34 -7.05
CA THR A 9 0.29 18.00 -5.91
C THR A 9 0.62 19.48 -5.79
N ILE A 10 1.52 20.00 -6.63
CA ILE A 10 1.89 21.43 -6.68
C ILE A 10 0.78 22.28 -7.34
N GLN A 11 -0.15 21.66 -8.05
CA GLN A 11 -1.16 22.37 -8.85
C GLN A 11 -2.51 22.59 -8.14
N ASP A 12 -2.63 22.23 -6.85
CA ASP A 12 -3.84 22.30 -6.00
C ASP A 12 -5.11 21.59 -6.54
N GLN A 13 -5.04 21.02 -7.74
CA GLN A 13 -6.09 20.23 -8.37
C GLN A 13 -5.44 19.02 -9.04
N THR A 14 -5.47 17.87 -8.38
CA THR A 14 -5.04 16.60 -8.96
C THR A 14 -6.24 15.70 -9.14
N SER A 15 -6.51 15.26 -10.36
CA SER A 15 -7.53 14.25 -10.64
C SER A 15 -7.04 12.84 -10.35
N ARG A 16 -7.98 11.92 -10.11
CA ARG A 16 -7.68 10.49 -9.98
C ARG A 16 -6.95 9.94 -11.20
N ASN A 17 -7.32 10.37 -12.41
CA ASN A 17 -6.68 9.88 -13.64
C ASN A 17 -5.25 10.38 -13.79
N GLU A 18 -4.94 11.62 -13.39
CA GLU A 18 -3.56 12.13 -13.42
C GLU A 18 -2.65 11.31 -12.49
N LEU A 19 -3.13 11.02 -11.28
CA LEU A 19 -2.40 10.13 -10.36
C LEU A 19 -2.23 8.73 -10.97
N LEU A 20 -3.30 8.14 -11.53
CA LEU A 20 -3.24 6.81 -12.15
C LEU A 20 -2.22 6.74 -13.30
N ILE A 21 -2.14 7.78 -14.13
CA ILE A 21 -1.16 7.86 -15.23
C ILE A 21 0.27 7.75 -14.67
N VAL A 22 0.60 8.55 -13.65
CA VAL A 22 1.94 8.52 -13.05
C VAL A 22 2.22 7.19 -12.35
N LEU A 23 1.25 6.65 -11.60
CA LEU A 23 1.38 5.33 -10.97
C LEU A 23 1.63 4.22 -12.00
N LYS A 24 0.95 4.27 -13.16
CA LYS A 24 1.17 3.32 -14.27
C LYS A 24 2.56 3.44 -14.86
N GLU A 25 3.05 4.66 -15.06
CA GLU A 25 4.41 4.89 -15.58
C GLU A 25 5.48 4.38 -14.62
N GLU A 26 5.32 4.60 -13.32
CA GLU A 26 6.22 4.05 -12.31
C GLU A 26 6.10 2.52 -12.22
N ALA A 27 4.88 1.96 -12.24
CA ALA A 27 4.65 0.52 -12.16
C ALA A 27 5.29 -0.25 -13.32
N LYS A 28 5.27 0.31 -14.54
CA LYS A 28 5.88 -0.31 -15.74
C LYS A 28 7.38 -0.52 -15.65
N LYS A 29 8.08 0.15 -14.71
CA LYS A 29 9.52 -0.03 -14.49
C LYS A 29 9.86 -1.36 -13.81
N PHE A 30 8.89 -1.97 -13.12
CA PHE A 30 9.08 -3.25 -12.42
C PHE A 30 8.77 -4.43 -13.34
N THR A 31 9.63 -5.43 -13.30
CA THR A 31 9.57 -6.67 -14.08
C THR A 31 8.95 -7.81 -13.27
N LEU A 32 8.75 -8.97 -13.90
CA LEU A 32 8.37 -10.18 -13.18
C LEU A 32 9.45 -10.62 -12.18
N GLN A 33 10.73 -10.44 -12.53
CA GLN A 33 11.85 -10.74 -11.64
C GLN A 33 11.77 -9.93 -10.34
N ASP A 34 11.41 -8.65 -10.42
CA ASP A 34 11.24 -7.79 -9.24
C ASP A 34 10.15 -8.35 -8.30
N ILE A 35 9.02 -8.78 -8.86
CA ILE A 35 7.90 -9.37 -8.09
C ILE A 35 8.34 -10.69 -7.43
N ILE A 36 9.09 -11.53 -8.14
CA ILE A 36 9.64 -12.79 -7.60
C ILE A 36 10.60 -12.50 -6.44
N SER A 37 11.50 -11.52 -6.60
CA SER A 37 12.42 -11.10 -5.55
C SER A 37 11.68 -10.62 -4.30
N CYS A 38 10.63 -9.81 -4.45
CA CYS A 38 9.79 -9.41 -3.32
C CYS A 38 9.06 -10.58 -2.65
N SER A 39 8.54 -11.53 -3.43
CA SER A 39 7.90 -12.73 -2.86
C SER A 39 8.88 -13.57 -2.05
N LEU A 40 10.14 -13.69 -2.50
CA LEU A 40 11.19 -14.36 -1.74
C LEU A 40 11.50 -13.62 -0.42
N GLN A 41 11.58 -12.28 -0.46
CA GLN A 41 11.77 -11.46 0.74
C GLN A 41 10.63 -11.66 1.75
N ILE A 42 9.36 -11.64 1.30
CA ILE A 42 8.19 -11.91 2.16
C ILE A 42 8.33 -13.28 2.85
N GLN A 43 8.75 -14.31 2.12
CA GLN A 43 8.94 -15.65 2.70
C GLN A 43 10.07 -15.69 3.73
N GLN A 44 11.14 -14.92 3.52
CA GLN A 44 12.25 -14.81 4.46
C GLN A 44 11.83 -14.10 5.75
N GLU A 45 11.15 -12.96 5.64
CA GLU A 45 10.61 -12.20 6.78
C GLU A 45 9.60 -13.02 7.58
N ALA A 46 8.77 -13.80 6.88
CA ALA A 46 7.80 -14.68 7.51
C ALA A 46 8.46 -15.72 8.44
N ASN A 47 9.76 -16.01 8.34
CA ASN A 47 10.44 -16.95 9.24
C ASN A 47 10.41 -16.55 10.71
N CYS A 48 10.28 -15.26 11.00
CA CYS A 48 10.15 -14.74 12.36
C CYS A 48 8.70 -14.78 12.87
N ILE A 49 7.74 -15.20 12.04
CA ILE A 49 6.31 -15.22 12.36
C ILE A 49 5.90 -16.59 12.89
N HIS A 50 5.01 -16.60 13.89
CA HIS A 50 4.47 -17.83 14.48
C HIS A 50 3.81 -18.73 13.41
N THR A 51 4.07 -20.03 13.49
CA THR A 51 3.72 -21.02 12.44
C THR A 51 2.22 -21.06 12.12
N SER A 52 1.35 -20.81 13.10
CA SER A 52 -0.10 -20.79 12.91
C SER A 52 -0.60 -19.63 12.03
N TYR A 53 0.16 -18.53 11.93
CA TYR A 53 -0.20 -17.33 11.17
C TYR A 53 0.64 -17.15 9.91
N LYS A 54 1.83 -17.75 9.87
CA LYS A 54 2.82 -17.65 8.79
C LYS A 54 2.23 -17.80 7.37
N LYS A 55 1.36 -18.79 7.16
CA LYS A 55 0.78 -19.06 5.84
C LYS A 55 -0.13 -17.93 5.37
N GLU A 56 -0.99 -17.43 6.25
CA GLU A 56 -1.92 -16.35 5.91
C GLU A 56 -1.19 -15.01 5.74
N TYR A 57 -0.14 -14.75 6.53
CA TYR A 57 0.76 -13.61 6.30
C TYR A 57 1.37 -13.64 4.89
N ILE A 58 2.04 -14.74 4.51
CA ILE A 58 2.68 -14.85 3.18
C ILE A 58 1.66 -14.65 2.07
N LYS A 59 0.46 -15.23 2.23
CA LYS A 59 -0.64 -15.09 1.27
C LYS A 59 -1.11 -13.64 1.16
N ALA A 60 -1.32 -12.95 2.28
CA ALA A 60 -1.75 -11.56 2.30
C ALA A 60 -0.71 -10.63 1.66
N GLU A 61 0.55 -10.71 2.08
CA GLU A 61 1.63 -9.87 1.56
C GLU A 61 1.92 -10.15 0.08
N THR A 62 2.00 -11.42 -0.30
CA THR A 62 2.23 -11.79 -1.72
C THR A 62 1.03 -11.38 -2.58
N GLY A 63 -0.18 -11.58 -2.07
CA GLY A 63 -1.43 -11.17 -2.72
C GLY A 63 -1.50 -9.67 -2.93
N PHE A 64 -1.03 -8.88 -1.97
CA PHE A 64 -0.91 -7.44 -2.13
C PHE A 64 0.12 -7.09 -3.21
N MET A 65 1.33 -7.66 -3.16
CA MET A 65 2.41 -7.34 -4.11
C MET A 65 2.07 -7.61 -5.57
N ILE A 66 1.32 -8.67 -5.87
CA ILE A 66 0.92 -8.98 -7.26
C ILE A 66 -0.08 -7.96 -7.84
N ARG A 67 -0.73 -7.13 -7.00
CA ARG A 67 -1.63 -6.06 -7.46
C ARG A 67 -0.92 -4.98 -8.26
N ILE A 68 0.41 -4.95 -8.28
CA ILE A 68 1.15 -4.11 -9.24
C ILE A 68 0.75 -4.38 -10.69
N VAL A 69 0.28 -5.59 -11.00
CA VAL A 69 -0.30 -5.94 -12.31
C VAL A 69 -1.62 -5.22 -12.55
N GLU A 70 -2.48 -5.13 -11.53
CA GLU A 70 -3.73 -4.34 -11.62
C GLU A 70 -3.43 -2.89 -11.96
N VAL A 71 -2.43 -2.28 -11.32
CA VAL A 71 -2.01 -0.91 -11.61
C VAL A 71 -1.59 -0.77 -13.07
N LYS A 72 -0.74 -1.67 -13.58
CA LYS A 72 -0.24 -1.64 -14.96
C LYS A 72 -1.36 -1.73 -15.99
N ASP A 73 -2.35 -2.57 -15.71
CA ASP A 73 -3.40 -2.96 -16.66
C ASP A 73 -4.71 -2.16 -16.50
N ASP A 74 -4.84 -1.32 -15.47
CA ASP A 74 -6.03 -0.49 -15.25
C ASP A 74 -6.21 0.53 -16.38
N ASN A 75 -7.23 0.34 -17.21
CA ASN A 75 -7.60 1.25 -18.30
C ASN A 75 -8.98 1.91 -18.07
N PHE A 76 -9.45 1.93 -16.82
CA PHE A 76 -10.66 2.63 -16.43
C PHE A 76 -10.43 4.14 -16.33
N ASN A 77 -11.54 4.87 -16.37
CA ASN A 77 -11.57 6.32 -16.17
C ASN A 77 -12.27 6.61 -14.86
N TYR A 78 -11.58 7.29 -13.95
CA TYR A 78 -12.07 7.63 -12.63
C TYR A 78 -12.47 9.10 -12.58
N ASN A 79 -13.68 9.39 -12.10
CA ASN A 79 -14.14 10.76 -11.92
C ASN A 79 -13.73 11.27 -10.54
N GLY A 80 -13.51 12.58 -10.42
CA GLY A 80 -13.26 13.24 -9.14
C GLY A 80 -11.85 13.80 -8.98
N LEU A 81 -11.75 14.79 -8.11
CA LEU A 81 -10.50 15.35 -7.62
C LEU A 81 -10.07 14.61 -6.36
N LEU A 82 -8.76 14.60 -6.12
CA LEU A 82 -8.17 14.08 -4.90
C LEU A 82 -8.09 15.18 -3.85
N GLU A 83 -8.22 14.80 -2.58
CA GLU A 83 -7.85 15.66 -1.46
C GLU A 83 -6.31 15.75 -1.43
N VAL A 84 -5.79 16.87 -1.96
CA VAL A 84 -4.35 17.06 -2.20
C VAL A 84 -3.53 16.99 -0.90
N ASP A 85 -4.10 17.44 0.22
CA ASP A 85 -3.45 17.40 1.53
C ASP A 85 -3.29 15.96 2.06
N GLU A 86 -4.31 15.10 1.88
CA GLU A 86 -4.24 13.69 2.24
C GLU A 86 -3.22 12.95 1.37
N LEU A 87 -3.24 13.22 0.06
CA LEU A 87 -2.27 12.66 -0.88
C LEU A 87 -0.83 13.09 -0.54
N ASN A 88 -0.60 14.37 -0.23
CA ASN A 88 0.71 14.88 0.18
C ASN A 88 1.19 14.22 1.47
N THR A 89 0.29 14.05 2.45
CA THR A 89 0.59 13.35 3.69
C THR A 89 1.05 11.92 3.42
N ALA A 90 0.32 11.19 2.59
CA ALA A 90 0.68 9.83 2.19
C ALA A 90 2.03 9.77 1.47
N ILE A 91 2.28 10.67 0.51
CA ILE A 91 3.54 10.73 -0.24
C ILE A 91 4.72 11.01 0.70
N ASN A 92 4.59 11.98 1.61
CA ASN A 92 5.68 12.33 2.54
C ASN A 92 6.01 11.14 3.46
N LEU A 93 5.00 10.44 3.98
CA LEU A 93 5.21 9.24 4.79
C LEU A 93 5.95 8.14 4.01
N LEU A 94 5.53 7.88 2.77
CA LEU A 94 6.17 6.89 1.90
C LEU A 94 7.62 7.29 1.54
N GLU A 95 7.89 8.59 1.34
CA GLU A 95 9.25 9.11 1.07
C GLU A 95 10.17 8.91 2.28
N GLU A 96 9.66 9.13 3.49
CA GLU A 96 10.38 8.89 4.73
C GLU A 96 10.68 7.40 4.91
N GLN A 97 9.71 6.52 4.66
CA GLN A 97 9.91 5.07 4.73
C GLN A 97 10.90 4.57 3.68
N GLU A 98 10.82 5.04 2.43
CA GLU A 98 11.79 4.69 1.39
C GLU A 98 13.20 5.11 1.81
N LYS A 99 13.36 6.32 2.36
CA LYS A 99 14.65 6.82 2.86
C LYS A 99 15.19 6.00 4.03
N MET A 100 14.34 5.65 5.01
CA MET A 100 14.73 4.80 6.12
C MET A 100 15.25 3.43 5.66
N MET A 101 14.70 2.89 4.57
CA MET A 101 15.17 1.64 3.96
C MET A 101 16.48 1.82 3.18
N GLU A 102 16.65 2.95 2.48
CA GLU A 102 17.91 3.27 1.78
C GLU A 102 19.10 3.43 2.74
N ASP A 103 18.85 3.92 3.96
CA ASP A 103 19.88 4.08 4.99
C ASP A 103 20.32 2.74 5.63
N MET A 104 19.61 1.63 5.36
CA MET A 104 19.97 0.29 5.82
C MET A 104 20.88 -0.42 4.80
N GLU A 105 22.05 -0.89 5.24
CA GLU A 105 23.04 -1.57 4.39
C GLU A 105 22.45 -2.80 3.68
N ASP A 106 22.79 -2.99 2.39
CA ASP A 106 22.33 -4.10 1.53
C ASP A 106 20.80 -4.22 1.31
N THR A 107 20.03 -3.14 1.53
CA THR A 107 18.56 -3.20 1.40
C THR A 107 18.09 -2.98 -0.03
N ASN A 108 17.30 -3.93 -0.54
CA ASN A 108 16.61 -3.79 -1.83
C ASN A 108 15.32 -2.96 -1.66
N THR A 109 15.29 -1.75 -2.22
CA THR A 109 14.13 -0.85 -2.14
C THR A 109 12.99 -1.20 -3.10
N THR A 110 13.13 -2.25 -3.92
CA THR A 110 12.08 -2.69 -4.84
C THR A 110 10.77 -3.01 -4.10
N PHE A 111 10.85 -3.64 -2.91
CA PHE A 111 9.66 -3.94 -2.11
C PHE A 111 8.89 -2.67 -1.75
N ILE A 112 9.54 -1.72 -1.06
CA ILE A 112 8.87 -0.50 -0.57
C ILE A 112 8.34 0.35 -1.73
N ARG A 113 9.03 0.38 -2.88
CA ARG A 113 8.55 1.10 -4.07
C ARG A 113 7.28 0.50 -4.67
N ILE A 114 7.24 -0.82 -4.86
CA ILE A 114 6.03 -1.50 -5.35
C ILE A 114 4.90 -1.34 -4.32
N TYR A 115 5.19 -1.53 -3.04
CA TYR A 115 4.23 -1.39 -1.95
C TYR A 115 3.63 0.02 -1.89
N SER A 116 4.45 1.06 -2.09
CA SER A 116 4.03 2.47 -2.20
C SER A 116 3.05 2.70 -3.36
N ILE A 117 3.37 2.19 -4.55
CA ILE A 117 2.51 2.35 -5.74
C ILE A 117 1.13 1.73 -5.49
N ILE A 118 1.10 0.51 -4.98
CA ILE A 118 -0.15 -0.22 -4.74
C ILE A 118 -0.96 0.47 -3.64
N SER A 119 -0.30 0.98 -2.60
CA SER A 119 -0.98 1.66 -1.48
C SER A 119 -1.64 2.96 -1.91
N LEU A 120 -0.97 3.75 -2.76
CA LEU A 120 -1.56 4.95 -3.35
C LEU A 120 -2.70 4.60 -4.32
N TYR A 121 -2.52 3.58 -5.16
CA TYR A 121 -3.55 3.12 -6.09
C TYR A 121 -4.81 2.65 -5.37
N THR A 122 -4.68 1.79 -4.35
CA THR A 122 -5.81 1.25 -3.60
C THR A 122 -6.59 2.33 -2.86
N THR A 123 -5.87 3.21 -2.18
CA THR A 123 -6.47 4.28 -1.37
C THR A 123 -7.12 5.36 -2.24
N PHE A 124 -6.37 5.95 -3.17
CA PHE A 124 -6.79 7.19 -3.86
C PHE A 124 -7.48 6.94 -5.21
N ILE A 125 -7.34 5.74 -5.79
CA ILE A 125 -7.98 5.40 -7.08
C ILE A 125 -9.14 4.43 -6.87
N LYS A 126 -8.92 3.35 -6.11
CA LYS A 126 -9.91 2.26 -5.94
C LYS A 126 -10.91 2.47 -4.80
N ASP A 127 -10.65 3.41 -3.89
CA ASP A 127 -11.40 3.54 -2.64
C ASP A 127 -11.47 2.19 -1.89
N GLU A 128 -10.32 1.52 -1.81
CA GLU A 128 -10.14 0.23 -1.14
C GLU A 128 -9.11 0.34 0.00
N PRO A 129 -9.27 -0.46 1.08
CA PRO A 129 -8.25 -0.53 2.11
C PRO A 129 -6.97 -1.17 1.55
N ILE A 130 -5.83 -0.75 2.10
CA ILE A 130 -4.51 -1.28 1.72
C ILE A 130 -4.48 -2.80 1.93
N HIS A 131 -4.81 -3.26 3.13
CA HIS A 131 -5.06 -4.67 3.38
C HIS A 131 -6.46 -5.05 2.86
N GLN A 132 -6.52 -6.06 1.99
CA GLN A 132 -7.78 -6.53 1.41
C GLN A 132 -8.76 -7.06 2.45
N VAL A 133 -10.06 -6.98 2.15
CA VAL A 133 -11.11 -7.58 2.98
C VAL A 133 -10.85 -9.08 3.15
N GLY A 134 -10.93 -9.57 4.39
CA GLY A 134 -10.61 -10.93 4.75
C GLY A 134 -9.13 -11.20 5.08
N THR A 135 -8.23 -10.21 4.94
CA THR A 135 -6.86 -10.33 5.46
C THR A 135 -6.91 -10.64 6.95
N LEU A 136 -6.29 -11.75 7.34
CA LEU A 136 -6.19 -12.22 8.72
C LEU A 136 -5.11 -11.44 9.45
N PHE A 137 -5.36 -11.11 10.71
CA PHE A 137 -4.40 -10.57 11.67
C PHE A 137 -4.23 -11.53 12.87
N PRO A 138 -3.15 -11.39 13.66
CA PRO A 138 -2.99 -12.14 14.90
C PRO A 138 -4.23 -12.05 15.80
N GLY A 139 -4.60 -13.15 16.46
CA GLY A 139 -5.83 -13.23 17.28
C GLY A 139 -7.08 -13.66 16.51
N GLY A 140 -7.00 -13.85 15.19
CA GLY A 140 -8.12 -14.33 14.38
C GLY A 140 -9.00 -13.23 13.79
N PHE A 141 -8.63 -11.97 14.00
CA PHE A 141 -9.34 -10.82 13.46
C PHE A 141 -9.07 -10.63 11.97
N THR A 142 -10.00 -10.00 11.25
CA THR A 142 -9.87 -9.77 9.81
C THR A 142 -10.28 -8.36 9.43
N VAL A 143 -9.81 -7.87 8.28
CA VAL A 143 -10.40 -6.68 7.64
C VAL A 143 -11.82 -7.02 7.21
N LYS A 144 -12.80 -6.20 7.61
CA LYS A 144 -14.22 -6.39 7.27
C LYS A 144 -14.71 -5.29 6.33
N LYS A 145 -15.82 -5.58 5.65
CA LYS A 145 -16.62 -4.59 4.91
C LYS A 145 -18.06 -4.70 5.38
N ASP A 146 -18.64 -3.58 5.81
CA ASP A 146 -20.06 -3.45 6.14
C ASP A 146 -20.64 -2.24 5.40
N GLY A 147 -21.51 -2.50 4.42
CA GLY A 147 -21.95 -1.50 3.46
C GLY A 147 -20.75 -0.85 2.73
N ASP A 148 -20.64 0.48 2.87
CA ASP A 148 -19.56 1.29 2.28
C ASP A 148 -18.36 1.47 3.23
N LYS A 149 -18.42 0.92 4.44
CA LYS A 149 -17.39 1.09 5.47
C LYS A 149 -16.43 -0.11 5.48
N TYR A 150 -15.13 0.17 5.53
CA TYR A 150 -14.10 -0.82 5.81
C TYR A 150 -13.61 -0.68 7.25
N THR A 151 -13.48 -1.79 7.97
CA THR A 151 -12.89 -1.80 9.31
C THR A 151 -11.63 -2.67 9.35
N CYS A 152 -10.63 -2.21 10.09
CA CYS A 152 -9.35 -2.87 10.30
C CYS A 152 -9.10 -3.01 11.81
N PRO A 153 -8.74 -4.21 12.28
CA PRO A 153 -8.57 -4.46 13.73
C PRO A 153 -7.35 -3.77 14.34
N VAL A 154 -6.43 -3.26 13.52
CA VAL A 154 -5.14 -2.71 13.96
C VAL A 154 -4.91 -1.26 13.55
N LYS A 155 -5.95 -0.54 13.10
CA LYS A 155 -5.85 0.84 12.58
C LYS A 155 -5.27 1.76 13.65
N ASP A 156 -5.90 1.83 14.82
CA ASP A 156 -5.53 2.80 15.85
C ASP A 156 -4.20 2.46 16.51
N ASN A 157 -3.91 1.16 16.67
CA ASN A 157 -2.66 0.67 17.23
C ASN A 157 -1.42 1.00 16.38
N ASN A 158 -1.60 1.46 15.15
CA ASN A 158 -0.51 1.77 14.21
C ASN A 158 -0.47 3.25 13.79
N ASN A 159 -1.25 4.13 14.42
CA ASN A 159 -1.24 5.55 14.09
C ASN A 159 0.13 6.22 14.38
N ASP A 160 0.83 5.79 15.42
CA ASP A 160 2.14 6.33 15.82
C ASP A 160 3.33 5.51 15.26
N ASN A 161 3.07 4.49 14.44
CA ASN A 161 4.12 3.66 13.86
C ASN A 161 4.62 4.29 12.54
N PRO A 162 5.87 4.80 12.46
CA PRO A 162 6.37 5.48 11.26
C PRO A 162 6.50 4.55 10.04
N LEU A 163 6.52 3.23 10.26
CA LEU A 163 6.55 2.23 9.19
C LEU A 163 5.15 1.75 8.77
N ALA A 164 4.09 2.19 9.45
CA ALA A 164 2.73 1.80 9.10
C ALA A 164 2.18 2.68 7.99
N LEU A 165 1.38 2.07 7.11
CA LEU A 165 0.55 2.81 6.14
C LEU A 165 -0.85 3.12 6.68
N CYS A 166 -1.13 2.70 7.91
CA CYS A 166 -2.39 2.95 8.59
C CYS A 166 -2.80 4.42 8.54
N PRO A 167 -1.91 5.42 8.72
CA PRO A 167 -2.31 6.83 8.73
C PRO A 167 -3.14 7.29 7.51
N PHE A 168 -2.88 6.76 6.31
CA PHE A 168 -3.63 7.15 5.09
C PHE A 168 -4.53 6.04 4.53
N CYS A 169 -4.59 4.86 5.15
CA CYS A 169 -5.52 3.81 4.74
C CYS A 169 -6.98 4.23 5.01
N ILE A 170 -7.90 3.96 4.08
CA ILE A 170 -9.33 4.33 4.23
C ILE A 170 -10.08 3.53 5.31
N ALA A 171 -9.53 2.39 5.77
CA ALA A 171 -10.16 1.61 6.82
C ALA A 171 -10.13 2.37 8.14
N VAL A 172 -11.19 2.23 8.92
CA VAL A 172 -11.26 2.74 10.30
C VAL A 172 -11.07 1.62 11.31
N GLN A 173 -10.87 1.96 12.58
CA GLN A 173 -10.77 0.96 13.65
C GLN A 173 -12.03 0.09 13.72
N ASP A 174 -11.82 -1.21 13.92
CA ASP A 174 -12.88 -2.12 14.33
C ASP A 174 -13.15 -1.95 15.83
N GLU A 175 -14.33 -1.43 16.18
CA GLU A 175 -14.74 -1.17 17.57
C GLU A 175 -15.01 -2.45 18.37
N GLU A 176 -15.07 -3.61 17.69
CA GLU A 176 -15.23 -4.91 18.34
C GLU A 176 -13.91 -5.53 18.83
N VAL A 177 -12.78 -4.85 18.61
CA VAL A 177 -11.40 -5.32 18.90
C VAL A 177 -10.67 -4.39 19.85
#